data_AF-A0A832LBA2-F1
#
_entry.id   AF-A0A832LBA2-F1
#
_cell.length_a   1.000
_cell.length_b   1.000
_cell.length_c   1.000
_cell.angle_alpha   90.00
_cell.angle_beta   90.00
_cell.angle_gamma   90.00
#
_symmetry.space_group_name_H-M   'P 1'
#
loop_
_entity.id
_entity.type
_entity.pdbx_description
1 polymer ?
#
loop_
_entity_poly.entity_id
_entity_poly.type
_entity_poly.pdbx_seq_one_letter_code
_entity_poly.pdbx_strand_id
1 'polypeptide(L)' 'MKVTASYYATGETIPGWVNDRTHTVSQIEKEKVLLGWPDGIASWVPLNGVKKI' A
#
# COMPACT_ATOMS: atom_id res chain seq x y z
N MET A 1 4.98 7.23 0.46
CA MET A 1 4.97 6.10 1.41
C MET A 1 5.60 4.88 0.76
N LYS A 2 6.42 4.14 1.51
CA LYS A 2 7.01 2.87 1.04
C LYS A 2 6.21 1.69 1.60
N VAL A 3 5.95 0.69 0.76
CA VAL A 3 5.27 -0.54 1.17
C VAL A 3 6.32 -1.54 1.66
N THR A 4 6.02 -2.19 2.79
CA THR A 4 6.87 -3.18 3.46
C THR A 4 6.10 -4.47 3.80
N ALA A 5 4.79 -4.51 3.54
CA ALA A 5 3.98 -5.71 3.68
C ALA A 5 4.27 -6.72 2.55
N SER A 6 4.09 -8.00 2.87
CA SER A 6 4.15 -9.08 1.88
C SER A 6 2.82 -9.27 1.13
N TYR A 7 1.71 -8.83 1.73
CA TYR A 7 0.36 -9.03 1.20
C TYR A 7 -0.46 -7.74 1.24
N TYR A 8 -1.35 -7.58 0.26
CA TYR A 8 -2.41 -6.57 0.30
C TYR A 8 -3.42 -6.91 1.40
N ALA A 9 -4.30 -5.97 1.73
CA ALA A 9 -5.36 -6.17 2.73
C ALA A 9 -6.34 -7.30 2.33
N THR A 10 -6.38 -7.66 1.05
CA THR A 10 -7.18 -8.75 0.47
C THR A 10 -6.48 -10.12 0.53
N GLY A 11 -5.19 -10.17 0.86
CA GLY A 11 -4.42 -11.41 1.04
C GLY A 11 -3.53 -11.81 -0.13
N GLU A 12 -3.63 -11.16 -1.30
CA GLU A 12 -2.73 -11.40 -2.43
C GLU A 12 -1.33 -10.86 -2.15
N THR A 13 -0.32 -11.57 -2.66
CA THR A 13 1.08 -11.16 -2.56
C THR A 13 1.33 -9.82 -3.26
N ILE A 14 2.05 -8.94 -2.60
CA ILE A 14 2.49 -7.66 -3.17
C ILE A 14 3.64 -7.90 -4.15
N PRO A 15 3.51 -7.50 -5.43
CA PRO A 15 4.61 -7.59 -6.39
C PRO A 15 5.81 -6.74 -5.96
N GLY A 16 7.04 -7.21 -6.23
CA GLY A 16 8.27 -6.52 -5.85
C GLY A 16 8.33 -5.06 -6.30
N TRP A 17 7.87 -4.75 -7.52
CA TRP A 17 7.87 -3.40 -8.07
C TRP A 17 7.05 -2.39 -7.23
N VAL A 18 6.08 -2.86 -6.44
CA VAL A 18 5.29 -2.03 -5.53
C VAL A 18 6.11 -1.61 -4.33
N ASN A 19 6.95 -2.51 -3.79
CA ASN A 19 7.84 -2.23 -2.66
C ASN A 19 9.01 -1.31 -3.06
N ASP A 20 9.40 -1.33 -4.33
CA ASP A 20 10.51 -0.53 -4.86
C ASP A 20 10.15 0.94 -5.13
N ARG A 21 8.87 1.30 -5.03
CA ARG A 21 8.36 2.64 -5.34
C ARG A 21 7.76 3.34 -4.12
N THR A 22 7.63 4.65 -4.23
CA THR A 22 6.86 5.47 -3.29
C THR A 22 5.46 5.74 -3.81
N HIS A 23 4.49 5.63 -2.91
CA HIS A 23 3.08 5.83 -3.22
C HIS A 23 2.47 6.99 -2.44
N THR A 24 1.47 7.64 -3.02
CA THR A 24 0.64 8.65 -2.35
C THR A 24 -0.46 7.96 -1.55
N VAL A 25 -0.74 8.43 -0.34
CA VAL A 25 -1.91 7.98 0.42
C VAL A 25 -3.14 8.67 -0.16
N SER A 26 -4.11 7.88 -0.58
CA SER A 26 -5.40 8.38 -1.04
C SER A 26 -6.42 8.37 0.09
N GLN A 27 -6.46 7.32 0.91
CA GLN A 27 -7.40 7.18 2.04
C GLN A 27 -6.81 6.33 3.16
N ILE A 28 -7.30 6.52 4.40
CA ILE A 28 -6.97 5.71 5.57
C ILE A 28 -8.28 5.22 6.18
N GLU A 29 -8.39 3.92 6.43
CA GLU A 29 -9.55 3.31 7.07
C GLU A 29 -9.12 2.24 8.07
N LYS A 30 -9.50 2.38 9.34
CA LYS A 30 -9.20 1.41 10.42
C LYS A 30 -7.72 0.97 10.39
N GLU A 31 -7.46 -0.23 9.89
CA GLU A 31 -6.15 -0.90 9.87
C GLU A 31 -5.54 -1.01 8.47
N LYS A 32 -6.07 -0.28 7.49
CA LYS A 32 -5.61 -0.30 6.10
C LYS A 32 -5.49 1.12 5.51
N VAL A 33 -4.68 1.23 4.47
CA VAL A 33 -4.45 2.48 3.73
C VAL A 33 -4.59 2.23 2.23
N LEU A 34 -5.35 3.08 1.54
CA LEU A 34 -5.49 3.07 0.10
C LEU A 34 -4.36 3.89 -0.50
N LEU A 35 -3.60 3.28 -1.40
CA LEU A 35 -2.45 3.91 -2.03
C LEU A 35 -2.70 4.15 -3.52
N GLY A 36 -2.44 5.38 -3.97
CA GLY A 36 -2.40 5.75 -5.38
C GLY A 36 -3.73 5.55 -6.11
N TRP A 37 -4.88 5.84 -5.52
CA TRP A 37 -6.13 5.93 -6.27
C TRP A 37 -6.25 7.28 -6.99
N PRO A 38 -6.72 7.34 -8.26
CA PRO A 38 -7.09 6.22 -9.13
C PRO A 38 -5.96 5.69 -10.03
N ASP A 39 -4.87 6.44 -10.21
CA ASP A 39 -3.89 6.20 -11.28
C ASP A 39 -2.64 5.38 -10.88
N GLY A 40 -2.48 5.12 -9.60
CA GLY A 40 -1.38 4.34 -9.02
C GLY A 40 -1.77 2.87 -8.79
N ILE A 41 -1.32 2.28 -7.68
CA ILE A 41 -1.61 0.87 -7.40
C ILE A 41 -3.07 0.61 -7.03
N ALA A 42 -3.82 1.67 -6.69
CA ALA A 42 -5.26 1.64 -6.41
C ALA A 42 -5.68 0.48 -5.47
N SER A 43 -4.84 0.15 -4.49
CA SER A 43 -5.02 -1.02 -3.65
C SER A 43 -4.84 -0.71 -2.17
N TRP A 44 -5.51 -1.50 -1.33
CA TRP A 44 -5.46 -1.40 0.12
C TRP A 44 -4.28 -2.22 0.66
N VAL A 45 -3.46 -1.58 1.48
CA VAL A 45 -2.33 -2.19 2.17
C VAL A 45 -2.57 -2.12 3.69
N PRO A 46 -2.19 -3.13 4.48
CA PRO A 46 -2.21 -3.04 5.93
C PRO A 46 -1.45 -1.80 6.42
N LEU A 47 -2.03 -1.06 7.37
CA LEU A 47 -1.46 0.21 7.86
C LEU A 47 -0.08 0.00 8.50
N ASN A 48 0.10 -1.11 9.21
CA ASN A 48 1.39 -1.52 9.77
C ASN A 48 2.44 -1.91 8.71
N GLY A 49 2.00 -2.10 7.46
CA GLY A 49 2.80 -2.45 6.30
C GLY A 49 3.31 -1.26 5.50
N VAL A 50 3.05 -0.02 5.94
CA VAL A 50 3.40 1.20 5.20
C VAL A 50 4.23 2.13 6.06
N LYS A 51 5.36 2.62 5.51
CA LYS A 51 6.28 3.52 6.22
C LYS A 51 6.45 4.85 5.48
N LYS A 52 6.53 5.93 6.26
CA LYS A 52 7.03 7.22 5.78
C LYS A 52 8.56 7.11 5.68
N ILE A 53 9.08 7.56 4.55
CA ILE A 53 10.51 7.72 4.26
C ILE A 53 10.76 9.14 3.80
#